data_AF-A0A6G3WI74-F1
#
_entry.id   AF-A0A6G3WI74-F1
#
_cell.length_a   1.000
_cell.length_b   1.000
_cell.length_c   1.000
_cell.angle_alpha   90.00
_cell.angle_beta   90.00
_cell.angle_gamma   90.00
#
_symmetry.space_group_name_H-M   'P 1'
#
loop_
_entity.id
_entity.type
_entity.pdbx_description
1 polymer ?
#
loop_
_entity_poly.entity_id
_entity_poly.type
_entity_poly.pdbx_seq_one_letter_code
_entity_poly.pdbx_strand_id
1 'polypeptide(L)' 'MSAAAVEHPCDDEPETLLETANRLTEQLPGHRVEIIGGLVTVAPPPDGPHAKALTALMVPFLSAGLHGEESN' A
#
# COMPACT_ATOMS: atom_id res chain seq x y z
N MET A 1 42.29 -5.64 3.86
CA MET A 1 41.44 -5.30 2.71
C MET A 1 40.42 -4.29 3.19
N SER A 2 40.57 -3.01 2.82
CA SER A 2 39.57 -1.99 3.15
C SER A 2 38.55 -1.92 2.02
N ALA A 3 37.26 -2.00 2.34
CA ALA A 3 36.21 -1.70 1.39
C ALA A 3 36.04 -0.18 1.30
N ALA A 4 36.40 0.41 0.16
CA ALA A 4 35.99 1.78 -0.16
C ALA A 4 34.49 1.77 -0.49
N ALA A 5 33.74 2.74 0.01
CA ALA A 5 32.37 2.95 -0.43
C ALA A 5 32.38 3.38 -1.89
N VAL A 6 31.64 2.66 -2.75
CA VAL A 6 31.40 3.10 -4.12
C VAL A 6 30.27 4.11 -4.06
N GLU A 7 30.63 5.39 -4.10
CA GLU A 7 29.66 6.47 -4.27
C GLU A 7 29.14 6.39 -5.71
N HIS A 8 27.94 5.83 -5.88
CA HIS A 8 27.21 5.94 -7.13
C HIS A 8 26.76 7.39 -7.27
N PRO A 9 27.13 8.11 -8.35
CA PRO A 9 26.54 9.41 -8.59
C PRO A 9 25.06 9.21 -8.89
N CYS A 10 24.20 9.75 -8.04
CA CYS A 10 22.77 9.87 -8.33
C CYS A 10 22.58 11.03 -9.31
N ASP A 11 22.99 10.80 -10.57
CA ASP A 11 22.88 11.77 -11.68
C ASP A 11 21.46 11.77 -12.30
N ASP A 12 20.57 10.90 -11.84
CA ASP A 12 19.15 10.94 -12.16
C ASP A 12 18.41 11.92 -11.23
N GLU A 13 17.57 12.80 -11.81
CA GLU A 13 16.63 13.61 -11.05
C GLU A 13 15.78 12.71 -10.12
N PRO A 14 15.49 13.14 -8.87
CA PRO A 14 14.77 12.30 -7.92
C PRO A 14 13.38 11.95 -8.47
N GLU A 15 13.12 10.64 -8.60
CA GLU A 15 11.83 10.11 -9.09
C GLU A 15 10.64 10.81 -8.41
N THR A 16 9.62 11.10 -9.20
CA THR A 16 8.36 11.57 -8.63
C THR A 16 7.73 10.47 -7.78
N LEU A 17 6.94 10.88 -6.77
CA LEU A 17 6.22 9.93 -5.90
C LEU A 17 5.33 8.96 -6.70
N LEU A 18 4.84 9.39 -7.88
CA LEU A 18 4.03 8.56 -8.78
C LEU A 18 4.86 7.50 -9.50
N GLU A 19 6.05 7.85 -10.01
CA GLU A 19 6.97 6.89 -10.64
C GLU A 19 7.45 5.84 -9.63
N THR A 20 7.85 6.29 -8.43
CA THR A 20 8.19 5.38 -7.33
C THR A 20 7.01 4.48 -6.92
N ALA A 21 5.79 5.02 -6.82
CA ALA A 21 4.61 4.23 -6.47
C ALA A 21 4.24 3.19 -7.54
N ASN A 22 4.32 3.55 -8.82
CA ASN A 22 4.09 2.64 -9.94
C ASN A 22 5.13 1.50 -9.94
N ARG A 23 6.42 1.84 -9.85
CA ARG A 23 7.52 0.86 -9.77
C ARG A 23 7.36 -0.09 -8.59
N LEU A 24 6.99 0.40 -7.41
CA LEU A 24 6.75 -0.44 -6.24
C LEU A 24 5.51 -1.33 -6.41
N THR A 25 4.48 -0.89 -7.12
CA THR A 25 3.29 -1.69 -7.43
C THR A 25 3.64 -2.90 -8.30
N GLU A 26 4.53 -2.72 -9.28
CA GLU A 26 5.05 -3.82 -10.11
C GLU A 26 5.95 -4.78 -9.32
N GLN A 27 6.78 -4.27 -8.41
CA GLN A 27 7.74 -5.06 -7.63
C GLN A 27 7.10 -5.81 -6.45
N LEU A 28 5.98 -5.33 -5.90
CA LEU A 28 5.36 -5.84 -4.67
C LEU A 28 3.93 -6.37 -4.92
N PRO A 29 3.75 -7.44 -5.72
CA PRO A 29 2.44 -8.02 -5.96
C PRO A 29 1.75 -8.42 -4.64
N GLY A 30 0.45 -8.16 -4.54
CA GLY A 30 -0.35 -8.42 -3.34
C GLY A 30 -0.21 -7.37 -2.22
N HIS A 31 0.68 -6.39 -2.36
CA HIS A 31 0.68 -5.19 -1.52
C HIS A 31 -0.16 -4.08 -2.17
N ARG A 32 -0.58 -3.09 -1.39
CA ARG A 32 -1.23 -1.88 -1.92
C ARG A 32 -0.28 -0.70 -1.70
N VAL A 33 0.09 -0.01 -2.77
CA VAL A 33 0.95 1.17 -2.74
C VAL A 33 0.07 2.41 -2.91
N GLU A 34 0.22 3.38 -2.03
CA GLU A 34 -0.61 4.59 -1.97
C GLU A 34 0.27 5.82 -1.73
N ILE A 35 -0.12 6.99 -2.26
CA ILE A 35 0.51 8.27 -1.93
C ILE A 35 -0.40 9.00 -0.95
N ILE A 36 0.02 9.09 0.31
CA ILE A 36 -0.77 9.67 1.40
C ILE A 36 0.03 10.80 2.02
N GLY A 37 -0.50 12.03 1.98
CA GLY A 37 0.16 13.21 2.58
C GLY A 37 1.51 13.57 1.98
N GLY A 38 1.79 13.18 0.72
CA GLY A 38 3.09 13.39 0.07
C GLY A 38 4.14 12.31 0.39
N LEU A 39 3.74 11.21 1.06
CA LEU A 39 4.59 10.05 1.32
C LEU A 39 4.07 8.83 0.54
N VAL A 40 4.98 8.03 -0.03
CA VAL A 40 4.64 6.70 -0.55
C VAL A 40 4.52 5.73 0.62
N THR A 41 3.33 5.17 0.80
CA THR A 41 3.01 4.19 1.84
C THR A 41 2.67 2.85 1.21
N VAL A 42 3.22 1.76 1.75
CA VAL A 42 2.93 0.40 1.29
C VAL A 42 2.19 -0.35 2.39
N ALA A 43 0.96 -0.75 2.14
CA ALA A 43 0.19 -1.57 3.06
C ALA A 43 0.74 -3.00 3.08
N PRO A 44 0.83 -3.65 4.26
CA PRO A 44 1.14 -5.08 4.35
C PRO A 44 0.17 -5.93 3.52
N PRO A 45 0.58 -7.14 3.07
CA PRO A 45 -0.33 -8.07 2.40
C PRO A 45 -1.54 -8.42 3.28
N PRO A 46 -2.69 -8.77 2.68
CA PRO A 46 -3.82 -9.29 3.44
C PRO A 46 -3.44 -10.54 4.24
N ASP A 47 -3.72 -10.52 5.56
CA ASP A 47 -3.51 -11.68 6.43
C ASP A 47 -4.84 -12.25 6.97
N GLY A 48 -4.79 -13.51 7.41
CA GLY A 48 -5.93 -14.23 7.95
C GLY A 48 -6.54 -13.60 9.22
N PRO A 49 -5.74 -13.19 10.22
CA PRO A 49 -6.22 -12.45 11.39
C PRO A 49 -6.98 -11.16 11.06
N HIS A 50 -6.44 -10.32 10.18
CA HIS A 50 -7.07 -9.07 9.72
C HIS A 50 -8.36 -9.36 8.95
N ALA A 51 -8.35 -10.32 8.03
CA ALA A 51 -9.55 -10.74 7.32
C ALA A 51 -10.65 -11.25 8.27
N LYS A 52 -10.29 -11.99 9.33
CA LYS A 52 -11.25 -12.43 10.37
C LYS A 52 -11.81 -11.25 11.16
N ALA A 53 -10.98 -10.29 11.57
CA ALA A 53 -11.41 -9.09 12.28
C ALA A 53 -12.35 -8.23 11.41
N LEU A 54 -12.00 -8.03 10.14
CA LEU A 54 -12.85 -7.34 9.16
C LEU A 54 -14.17 -8.07 8.93
N THR A 55 -14.15 -9.40 8.80
CA THR A 55 -15.38 -10.21 8.66
C THR A 55 -16.29 -10.06 9.89
N ALA A 56 -15.72 -10.15 11.10
CA ALA A 56 -16.46 -9.97 12.34
C ALA A 56 -17.07 -8.56 12.46
N LEU A 57 -16.39 -7.54 11.95
CA LEU A 57 -16.92 -6.18 11.83
C LEU A 57 -18.05 -6.10 10.80
N MET A 58 -17.93 -6.74 9.63
CA MET A 58 -18.92 -6.64 8.54
C MET A 58 -20.23 -7.39 8.80
N VAL A 59 -20.19 -8.57 9.44
CA VAL A 59 -21.37 -9.41 9.73
C VAL A 59 -22.55 -8.66 10.35
N PRO A 60 -22.41 -7.81 11.39
CA PRO A 60 -23.53 -7.05 11.94
C PRO A 60 -24.11 -6.03 10.97
N PHE A 61 -23.30 -5.32 10.17
CA PHE A 61 -23.81 -4.38 9.16
C PHE A 61 -24.57 -5.10 8.05
N LEU A 62 -24.02 -6.22 7.55
CA LEU A 62 -24.70 -7.07 6.58
C LEU A 62 -26.06 -7.56 7.11
N SER A 63 -26.08 -8.05 8.35
CA SER A 63 -27.29 -8.56 9.02
C SER A 63 -28.33 -7.47 9.32
N ALA A 64 -27.89 -6.23 9.51
CA ALA A 64 -28.75 -5.05 9.69
C ALA A 64 -29.21 -4.42 8.35
N GLY A 65 -28.84 -4.98 7.19
CA GLY A 65 -29.14 -4.39 5.88
C GLY A 65 -28.27 -3.17 5.52
N LEU A 66 -27.25 -2.84 6.32
CA LEU A 66 -26.38 -1.67 6.17
C LEU A 66 -25.22 -1.94 5.19
N HIS A 67 -25.54 -2.43 3.99
CA HIS A 67 -24.55 -2.78 2.95
C HIS A 67 -24.89 -2.22 1.55
N GLY A 68 -25.83 -1.27 1.48
CA GLY A 68 -26.46 -0.69 0.28
C GLY A 68 -27.98 -0.77 0.44
N GLU A 69 -28.82 0.16 -0.01
CA GLU A 69 -28.65 1.40 -0.80
C GLU A 69 -29.45 2.52 -0.08
N GLU A 70 -29.38 3.82 -0.37
CA GLU A 70 -28.86 4.60 -1.52
C GLU A 70 -27.89 5.72 -1.06
N SER A 71 -27.24 6.41 -2.02
CA SER A 71 -26.71 7.77 -1.86
C SER A 71 -27.12 8.61 -3.07
N ASN A 72 -27.63 9.82 -2.83
CA ASN A 72 -28.18 10.74 -3.84
C ASN A 72 -27.09 11.45 -4.65
#